data_AF-K3WAG2-F1
#
_entry.id   AF-K3WAG2-F1
#
_cell.length_a   1.000
_cell.length_b   1.000
_cell.length_c   1.000
_cell.angle_alpha   90.00
_cell.angle_beta   90.00
_cell.angle_gamma   90.00
#
_symmetry.space_group_name_H-M   'P 1'
#
loop_
_entity.id
_entity.type
_entity.pdbx_description
1 polymer ?
#
loop_
_entity_poly.entity_id
_entity_poly.type
_entity_poly.pdbx_seq_one_letter_code
_entity_poly.pdbx_strand_id
1 'polypeptide(L)'
;MESELLERLEKWAKESPARAMLSFVDDNGSTQASLTAADLHRKVQNLAALLVASSQQHPKGLGIKPGDRVLLVYPPGLDFIIAFLACLRAGIVAVPVYPPGTI
;
A
#
# COMPACT_ATOMS: atom_id res chain seq x y z
N MET A 1 -4.46 0.68 -18.38
CA MET A 1 -5.28 1.74 -17.78
C MET A 1 -4.86 1.80 -16.33
N GLU A 2 -3.96 2.71 -15.99
CA GLU A 2 -3.63 2.95 -14.58
C GLU A 2 -4.88 3.57 -13.93
N SER A 3 -5.20 3.20 -12.70
CA SER A 3 -6.43 3.69 -12.07
C SER A 3 -6.33 5.21 -11.81
N GLU A 4 -7.40 5.96 -12.06
CA GLU A 4 -7.53 7.41 -11.74
C GLU A 4 -7.02 7.75 -10.32
N LEU A 5 -7.24 6.83 -9.38
CA LEU A 5 -6.74 6.94 -8.00
C LEU A 5 -5.21 7.00 -7.92
N LEU A 6 -4.51 6.06 -8.56
CA LEU A 6 -3.05 5.97 -8.51
C LEU A 6 -2.38 7.17 -9.20
N GLU A 7 -2.95 7.61 -10.32
CA GLU A 7 -2.50 8.82 -11.01
C GLU A 7 -2.64 10.06 -10.12
N ARG A 8 -3.76 10.19 -9.40
CA ARG A 8 -3.97 11.28 -8.46
C ARG A 8 -2.95 11.28 -7.32
N LEU A 9 -2.65 10.11 -6.75
CA LEU A 9 -1.66 9.97 -5.69
C LEU A 9 -0.25 10.36 -6.16
N GLU A 10 0.13 9.96 -7.38
CA GLU A 10 1.41 10.35 -7.97
C GLU A 10 1.49 11.85 -8.24
N LYS A 11 0.39 12.46 -8.72
CA LYS A 11 0.32 13.91 -8.92
C LYS A 11 0.59 14.66 -7.62
N TRP A 12 -0.05 14.26 -6.52
CA TRP A 12 0.18 14.90 -5.21
C TRP A 12 1.59 14.67 -4.67
N ALA A 13 2.19 13.51 -4.90
CA ALA A 13 3.58 13.26 -4.52
C ALA A 13 4.56 14.21 -5.22
N LYS A 14 4.25 14.65 -6.46
CA LYS A 14 5.04 15.62 -7.22
C LYS A 14 4.75 17.07 -6.83
N GLU A 15 3.47 17.44 -6.76
CA GLU A 15 3.05 18.84 -6.54
C GLU A 15 3.12 19.28 -5.07
N SER A 16 2.97 18.34 -4.13
CA SER A 16 2.90 18.64 -2.70
C SER A 16 3.45 17.49 -1.85
N PRO A 17 4.75 17.17 -1.98
CA PRO A 17 5.35 15.97 -1.39
C PRO A 17 5.19 15.89 0.13
N ALA A 18 5.27 17.02 0.85
CA ALA A 18 5.15 17.10 2.31
C ALA A 18 3.71 17.10 2.82
N ARG A 19 2.70 17.12 1.93
CA ARG A 19 1.29 17.13 2.33
C ARG A 19 0.95 15.82 3.06
N ALA A 20 0.42 15.92 4.28
CA ALA A 20 -0.14 14.77 4.98
C ALA A 20 -1.31 14.17 4.17
N MET A 21 -1.23 12.88 3.88
CA MET A 21 -2.23 12.14 3.09
C MET A 21 -3.06 11.22 3.97
N LEU A 22 -2.40 10.46 4.84
CA LEU A 22 -3.04 9.46 5.68
C LEU A 22 -2.50 9.61 7.09
N SER A 23 -3.41 9.65 8.05
CA SER A 23 -3.07 9.60 9.47
C SER A 23 -3.87 8.48 10.11
N PHE A 24 -3.20 7.70 10.93
CA PHE A 24 -3.84 6.72 11.79
C PHE A 24 -3.96 7.32 13.19
N VAL A 25 -5.17 7.35 13.71
CA VAL A 25 -5.51 7.96 15.00
C VAL A 25 -6.00 6.88 15.96
N ASP A 26 -5.72 7.05 17.24
CA ASP A 26 -6.29 6.20 18.30
C ASP A 26 -7.71 6.65 18.68
N ASP A 27 -8.30 5.93 19.64
CA ASP A 27 -9.66 6.19 20.14
C ASP A 27 -9.79 7.56 20.82
N ASN A 28 -8.68 8.18 21.23
CA ASN A 28 -8.63 9.52 21.80
C ASN A 28 -8.43 10.61 20.73
N GLY A 29 -8.35 10.23 19.45
CA GLY A 29 -8.08 11.12 18.32
C GLY A 29 -6.62 11.54 18.19
N SER A 30 -5.69 10.95 18.95
CA SER A 30 -4.27 11.27 18.87
C SER A 30 -3.65 10.59 17.65
N THR A 31 -2.86 11.33 16.87
CA THR A 31 -2.18 10.79 15.68
C THR A 31 -1.04 9.87 16.10
N GLN A 32 -1.20 8.57 15.81
CA GLN A 32 -0.22 7.53 16.09
C GLN A 32 0.80 7.40 14.96
N ALA A 33 0.38 7.59 13.72
CA ALA A 33 1.25 7.59 12.54
C ALA A 33 0.68 8.47 11.44
N SER A 34 1.54 9.04 10.60
CA SER A 34 1.12 9.77 9.40
C SER A 34 2.05 9.47 8.23
N LEU A 35 1.50 9.55 7.02
CA LEU A 35 2.25 9.47 5.77
C LEU A 35 2.03 10.73 4.97
N THR A 36 3.14 11.32 4.52
CA THR A 36 3.11 12.36 3.50
C THR A 36 2.80 11.76 2.13
N ALA A 37 2.44 12.60 1.15
CA ALA A 37 2.25 12.18 -0.23
C ALA A 37 3.51 11.49 -0.79
N ALA A 38 4.70 12.02 -0.49
CA ALA A 38 5.97 11.42 -0.90
C ALA A 38 6.21 10.06 -0.21
N ASP A 39 5.91 9.92 1.08
CA ASP A 39 6.10 8.67 1.80
C ASP A 39 5.16 7.57 1.30
N LEU A 40 3.88 7.91 1.12
CA LEU A 40 2.88 6.97 0.61
C LEU A 40 3.29 6.49 -0.79
N HIS A 41 3.63 7.40 -1.69
CA HIS A 41 4.04 7.06 -3.05
C HIS A 41 5.27 6.14 -3.06
N ARG A 42 6.32 6.50 -2.32
CA ARG A 42 7.55 5.71 -2.23
C ARG A 42 7.29 4.31 -1.67
N LYS A 43 6.53 4.20 -0.58
CA LYS A 43 6.21 2.91 0.04
C LYS A 43 5.37 2.01 -0.88
N VAL A 44 4.37 2.58 -1.55
CA VAL A 44 3.53 1.87 -2.52
C VAL A 44 4.34 1.37 -3.72
N GLN A 45 5.20 2.22 -4.31
CA GLN A 45 6.06 1.82 -5.43
C GLN A 45 7.03 0.71 -5.04
N ASN A 46 7.72 0.86 -3.90
CA ASN A 46 8.68 -0.12 -3.44
C ASN A 46 8.02 -1.48 -3.16
N LEU A 47 6.86 -1.48 -2.50
CA LEU A 47 6.15 -2.73 -2.22
C LEU A 47 5.62 -3.35 -3.52
N ALA A 48 5.03 -2.56 -4.42
CA ALA A 48 4.55 -3.08 -5.72
C ALA A 48 5.67 -3.77 -6.51
N ALA A 49 6.87 -3.17 -6.53
CA ALA A 49 8.04 -3.77 -7.17
C ALA A 49 8.46 -5.09 -6.50
N LEU A 50 8.41 -5.17 -5.17
CA LEU A 50 8.73 -6.41 -4.43
C LEU A 50 7.70 -7.51 -4.65
N LEU A 51 6.40 -7.18 -4.75
CA LEU A 51 5.35 -8.16 -4.98
C LEU A 51 5.56 -8.92 -6.31
N VAL A 52 5.98 -8.21 -7.36
CA VAL A 52 6.16 -8.79 -8.71
C VAL A 52 7.56 -9.34 -8.96
N ALA A 53 8.58 -8.85 -8.23
CA ALA A 53 9.94 -9.35 -8.37
C ALA A 53 10.01 -10.83 -8.00
N SER A 54 10.68 -11.63 -8.82
CA SER A 54 10.96 -13.03 -8.48
C SER A 54 11.99 -13.13 -7.34
N SER A 55 12.01 -14.27 -6.65
CA SER A 55 13.01 -14.55 -5.61
C SER A 55 14.45 -14.58 -6.14
N GLN A 56 14.64 -14.83 -7.44
CA GLN A 56 15.94 -14.72 -8.12
C GLN A 56 16.38 -13.26 -8.30
N GLN A 57 15.43 -12.34 -8.55
CA GLN A 57 15.71 -10.92 -8.75
C GLN A 57 15.88 -10.17 -7.42
N HIS A 58 15.15 -10.58 -6.37
CA HIS A 58 15.21 -9.94 -5.07
C HIS A 58 14.93 -10.96 -3.95
N PRO A 59 15.69 -10.96 -2.83
CA PRO A 59 15.51 -11.95 -1.75
C PRO A 59 14.15 -11.88 -1.05
N LYS A 60 13.46 -10.74 -1.15
CA LYS A 60 12.08 -10.52 -0.66
C LYS A 60 11.03 -10.54 -1.79
N GLY A 61 11.42 -10.91 -3.00
CA GLY A 61 10.53 -10.97 -4.15
C GLY A 61 9.53 -12.12 -4.02
N LEU A 62 8.26 -11.86 -4.35
CA LEU A 62 7.19 -12.86 -4.26
C LEU A 62 6.77 -13.46 -5.62
N GLY A 63 7.19 -12.86 -6.73
CA GLY A 63 6.91 -13.36 -8.09
C GLY A 63 5.41 -13.39 -8.45
N ILE A 64 4.60 -12.53 -7.82
CA ILE A 64 3.15 -12.48 -8.03
C ILE A 64 2.87 -11.84 -9.40
N LYS A 65 1.90 -12.39 -10.13
CA LYS A 65 1.56 -11.92 -11.48
C LYS A 65 0.35 -10.99 -11.44
N PRO A 66 0.27 -10.02 -12.38
CA PRO A 66 -0.97 -9.27 -12.58
C PRO A 66 -2.17 -10.21 -12.79
N GLY A 67 -3.28 -9.91 -12.12
CA GLY A 67 -4.48 -10.75 -12.10
C GLY A 67 -4.52 -11.80 -10.98
N ASP A 68 -3.39 -12.13 -10.35
CA ASP A 68 -3.39 -12.99 -9.16
C ASP A 68 -4.15 -12.33 -8.01
N ARG A 69 -4.70 -13.16 -7.12
CA ARG A 69 -5.46 -12.72 -5.94
C ARG A 69 -4.60 -12.84 -4.71
N VAL A 70 -4.42 -11.74 -3.98
CA VAL A 70 -3.63 -11.71 -2.74
C VAL A 70 -4.53 -11.35 -1.57
N LEU A 71 -4.56 -12.25 -0.58
CA LEU A 71 -5.26 -12.01 0.67
C LEU A 71 -4.47 -11.02 1.53
N LEU A 72 -5.10 -9.91 1.90
CA LEU A 72 -4.52 -8.89 2.78
C LEU A 72 -5.11 -9.04 4.17
N VAL A 73 -4.36 -9.68 5.07
CA VAL A 73 -4.73 -9.91 6.47
C VAL A 73 -3.95 -8.94 7.35
N TYR A 74 -4.55 -7.82 7.73
CA TYR A 74 -3.86 -6.76 8.46
C TYR A 74 -4.69 -6.28 9.67
N PRO A 75 -4.05 -5.96 10.81
CA PRO A 75 -4.70 -5.14 11.81
C PRO A 75 -4.99 -3.73 11.25
N PRO A 76 -5.88 -2.93 11.89
CA PRO A 76 -6.08 -1.54 11.51
C PRO A 76 -4.77 -0.75 11.53
N GLY A 77 -4.44 -0.05 10.44
CA GLY A 77 -3.21 0.71 10.34
C GLY A 77 -2.87 1.14 8.92
N LEU A 78 -1.80 1.93 8.78
CA LEU A 78 -1.37 2.48 7.49
C LEU A 78 -0.78 1.42 6.55
N ASP A 79 -0.24 0.33 7.10
CA ASP A 79 0.36 -0.76 6.31
C ASP A 79 -0.66 -1.46 5.41
N PHE A 80 -1.91 -1.59 5.87
CA PHE A 80 -3.01 -2.10 5.04
C PHE A 80 -3.20 -1.25 3.78
N ILE A 81 -3.23 0.08 3.93
CA ILE A 81 -3.45 0.99 2.80
C ILE A 81 -2.27 0.94 1.83
N ILE A 82 -1.04 0.86 2.34
CA ILE A 82 0.15 0.69 1.50
C ILE A 82 0.07 -0.61 0.71
N ALA A 83 -0.26 -1.73 1.37
CA ALA A 83 -0.36 -3.05 0.72
C ALA A 83 -1.47 -3.10 -0.33
N PHE A 84 -2.63 -2.52 -0.01
CA PHE A 84 -3.76 -2.41 -0.94
C PHE A 84 -3.37 -1.63 -2.20
N LEU A 85 -2.83 -0.42 -2.05
CA LEU A 85 -2.41 0.42 -3.17
C LEU A 85 -1.25 -0.20 -3.97
N ALA A 86 -0.34 -0.91 -3.30
CA ALA A 86 0.75 -1.63 -3.97
C ALA A 86 0.21 -2.76 -4.85
N CYS A 87 -0.78 -3.52 -4.38
CA CYS A 87 -1.45 -4.54 -5.19
C CYS A 87 -2.10 -3.92 -6.43
N LEU A 88 -2.87 -2.83 -6.25
CA LEU A 88 -3.48 -2.13 -7.38
C LEU A 88 -2.44 -1.65 -8.41
N ARG A 89 -1.33 -1.08 -7.92
CA ARG A 89 -0.23 -0.61 -8.78
C ARG A 89 0.46 -1.75 -9.53
N ALA A 90 0.55 -2.93 -8.91
CA ALA A 90 1.09 -4.14 -9.53
C ALA A 90 0.10 -4.88 -10.44
N GLY A 91 -1.15 -4.40 -10.57
CA GLY A 91 -2.21 -5.10 -11.30
C GLY A 91 -2.71 -6.37 -10.62
N ILE A 92 -2.47 -6.52 -9.31
CA ILE A 92 -2.85 -7.64 -8.47
C ILE A 92 -4.25 -7.38 -7.89
N VAL A 93 -5.09 -8.41 -7.81
CA VAL A 93 -6.40 -8.33 -7.16
C VAL A 93 -6.20 -8.41 -5.65
N ALA A 94 -6.25 -7.27 -4.97
CA ALA A 94 -6.24 -7.21 -3.52
C ALA A 94 -7.56 -7.76 -2.93
N VAL A 95 -7.46 -8.68 -1.98
CA VAL A 95 -8.60 -9.26 -1.25
C VAL A 95 -8.46 -8.92 0.24
N PRO A 96 -9.04 -7.79 0.71
CA PRO A 96 -9.01 -7.43 2.12
C PRO A 96 -9.80 -8.40 2.98
N VAL A 97 -9.23 -8.85 4.09
CA VAL A 97 -9.96 -9.56 5.14
C VAL A 97 -9.50 -9.07 6.51
N TYR A 98 -10.44 -9.05 7.45
CA TYR A 98 -10.08 -8.84 8.85
C TYR A 98 -9.29 -10.06 9.36
N PRO A 99 -8.23 -9.85 10.16
CA PRO A 99 -7.56 -10.94 10.82
C PRO A 99 -8.56 -11.71 11.68
N PRO A 100 -8.49 -13.06 11.72
CA PRO A 100 -9.31 -13.82 12.64
C PRO A 100 -9.01 -13.33 14.06
N GLY A 101 -10.04 -12.92 14.79
CA GLY A 101 -9.87 -12.35 16.12
C GLY A 101 -9.08 -13.32 17.01
N THR A 102 -8.10 -12.80 17.74
CA THR A 102 -7.73 -13.41 19.01
C THR A 102 -8.91 -13.13 19.94
N ILE A 103 -9.82 -14.11 20.03
CA ILE A 103 -10.74 -14.26 21.16
C ILE A 103 -9.96 -14.33 22.47
#